data_AF-A0A7C6VBG9-F1
#
_entry.id   AF-A0A7C6VBG9-F1
#
_cell.length_a   1.000
_cell.length_b   1.000
_cell.length_c   1.000
_cell.angle_alpha   90.00
_cell.angle_beta   90.00
_cell.angle_gamma   90.00
#
_symmetry.space_group_name_H-M   'P 1'
#
loop_
_entity.id
_entity.type
_entity.pdbx_description
1 polymer ?
#
loop_
_entity_poly.entity_id
_entity_poly.type
_entity_poly.pdbx_seq_one_letter_code
_entity_poly.pdbx_strand_id
1 'polypeptide(L)' 'MTARREITKKDARECARAGKAETGRLLCELVHATGWTRDHARAVIGEIP' A
#
# COMPACT_ATOMS: atom_id res chain seq x y z
N MET A 1 1.53 10.27 12.84
CA MET A 1 1.22 10.04 11.41
C MET A 1 2.47 9.75 10.54
N THR A 2 3.68 9.65 11.10
CA THR A 2 4.91 9.40 10.30
C THR A 2 5.01 7.95 9.81
N ALA A 3 4.70 6.98 10.67
CA ALA A 3 4.74 5.55 10.32
C ALA A 3 3.87 5.18 9.10
N ARG A 4 2.69 5.80 8.96
CA ARG A 4 1.77 5.50 7.85
C ARG A 4 2.34 5.87 6.48
N ARG A 5 3.12 6.96 6.43
CA ARG A 5 3.75 7.51 5.22
C ARG A 5 5.03 6.76 4.87
N GLU A 6 5.71 6.23 5.89
CA GLU A 6 6.87 5.35 5.72
C GLU A 6 6.48 3.98 5.18
N ILE A 7 5.39 3.39 5.71
CA ILE A 7 4.76 2.17 5.19
C ILE A 7 4.40 2.37 3.71
N THR A 8 3.66 3.43 3.37
CA THR A 8 3.24 3.67 1.98
C THR A 8 4.39 3.91 1.00
N LYS A 9 5.48 4.57 1.38
CA LYS A 9 6.63 4.80 0.46
C LYS A 9 7.43 3.54 0.19
N LYS A 10 7.65 2.71 1.22
CA LYS A 10 8.32 1.42 1.07
C LYS A 10 7.44 0.48 0.24
N ASP A 11 6.16 0.42 0.58
CA ASP A 11 5.17 -0.42 -0.06
C ASP A 11 4.90 -0.02 -1.51
N ALA A 12 4.93 1.26 -1.87
CA ALA A 12 4.74 1.69 -3.25
C ALA A 12 5.91 1.28 -4.15
N ARG A 13 7.15 1.37 -3.64
CA ARG A 13 8.34 0.91 -4.38
C ARG A 13 8.39 -0.61 -4.51
N GLU A 14 7.99 -1.34 -3.47
CA GLU A 14 7.83 -2.79 -3.56
C GLU A 14 6.67 -3.15 -4.48
N CYS A 15 5.49 -2.52 -4.37
CA CYS A 15 4.32 -2.71 -5.25
C CYS A 15 4.64 -2.49 -6.72
N ALA A 16 5.43 -1.47 -7.08
CA ALA A 16 5.79 -1.17 -8.46
C ALA A 16 6.71 -2.23 -9.09
N ARG A 17 7.47 -2.98 -8.27
CA ARG A 17 8.33 -4.10 -8.72
C ARG A 17 7.70 -5.48 -8.48
N ALA A 18 6.72 -5.53 -7.58
CA ALA A 18 6.00 -6.71 -7.15
C ALA A 18 5.03 -7.21 -8.21
N GLY A 19 4.96 -8.53 -8.37
CA GLY A 19 3.86 -9.17 -9.09
C GLY A 19 2.52 -9.00 -8.36
N LYS A 20 1.41 -9.27 -9.06
CA LYS A 20 0.02 -9.10 -8.57
C LYS A 20 -0.24 -9.71 -7.17
N ALA A 21 0.42 -10.80 -6.83
CA ALA A 21 0.27 -11.49 -5.54
C ALA A 21 0.85 -10.69 -4.37
N GLU A 22 2.00 -10.05 -4.58
CA GLU A 22 2.73 -9.30 -3.56
C GLU A 22 2.09 -7.92 -3.34
N THR A 23 1.61 -7.28 -4.42
CA THR A 23 0.73 -6.11 -4.33
C THR A 23 -0.52 -6.38 -3.49
N GLY A 24 -1.10 -7.59 -3.60
CA GLY A 24 -2.25 -8.01 -2.82
C GLY A 24 -1.95 -8.11 -1.31
N ARG A 25 -0.76 -8.60 -0.95
CA ARG A 25 -0.30 -8.67 0.45
C ARG A 25 -0.09 -7.28 1.05
N LEU A 26 0.59 -6.39 0.31
CA LEU A 26 0.82 -5.00 0.72
C LEU A 26 -0.50 -4.25 0.92
N LEU A 27 -1.47 -4.43 0.02
CA LEU A 27 -2.82 -3.87 0.20
C LEU A 27 -3.53 -4.41 1.45
N CYS A 28 -3.39 -5.71 1.74
CA CYS A 28 -4.00 -6.31 2.94
C CYS A 28 -3.36 -5.80 4.23
N GLU A 29 -2.04 -5.69 4.30
CA GLU A 29 -1.35 -5.08 5.45
C GLU A 29 -1.75 -3.62 5.63
N LEU A 30 -1.83 -2.85 4.52
CA LEU A 30 -2.24 -1.46 4.58
C LEU A 30 -3.66 -1.34 5.13
N VAL A 31 -4.62 -2.12 4.59
CA VAL A 31 -6.00 -2.18 5.08
C VAL A 31 -6.06 -2.55 6.56
N HIS A 32 -5.28 -3.54 6.99
CA HIS A 32 -5.29 -4.00 8.37
C HIS A 32 -4.71 -2.97 9.35
N ALA A 33 -3.59 -2.33 8.99
CA ALA A 33 -2.93 -1.33 9.83
C ALA A 33 -3.70 0.00 9.89
N THR A 34 -4.52 0.30 8.87
CA THR A 34 -5.15 1.60 8.71
C THR A 34 -6.66 1.60 8.87
N GLY A 35 -7.30 0.44 8.81
CA GLY A 35 -8.75 0.28 8.71
C GLY A 35 -9.33 0.76 7.37
N TRP A 36 -8.49 1.03 6.36
CA TRP A 36 -8.96 1.48 5.06
C TRP A 36 -9.69 0.40 4.27
N THR A 37 -10.53 0.82 3.33
CA THR A 37 -11.02 -0.08 2.29
C THR A 37 -9.91 -0.37 1.28
N ARG A 38 -9.97 -1.56 0.67
CA ARG A 38 -8.95 -2.01 -0.29
C ARG A 38 -8.84 -1.08 -1.51
N ASP A 39 -9.95 -0.46 -1.93
CA ASP A 39 -9.97 0.56 -2.98
C ASP A 39 -9.24 1.83 -2.57
N HIS A 40 -9.44 2.31 -1.34
CA HIS A 40 -8.71 3.47 -0.83
C HIS A 40 -7.20 3.16 -0.74
N ALA A 41 -6.85 1.96 -0.26
CA ALA A 41 -5.47 1.52 -0.22
C ALA A 41 -4.83 1.47 -1.63
N ARG A 42 -5.59 1.02 -2.63
CA ARG A 42 -5.12 0.95 -4.03
C ARG A 42 -5.00 2.32 -4.66
N ALA A 43 -5.92 3.24 -4.39
CA ALA A 43 -5.83 4.63 -4.83
C ALA A 43 -4.58 5.30 -4.28
N VAL A 44 -4.31 5.13 -2.98
CA VAL A 44 -3.11 5.71 -2.35
C VAL A 44 -1.83 5.13 -2.94
N ILE A 45 -1.75 3.82 -3.20
CA ILE A 45 -0.57 3.20 -3.81
C ILE A 45 -0.39 3.62 -5.28
N GLY A 46 -1.50 3.80 -6.03
CA GLY A 46 -1.47 4.22 -7.44
C GLY A 46 -1.28 5.73 -7.65
N GLU A 47 -1.56 6.55 -6.64
CA GLU A 47 -1.41 8.02 -6.65
C GLU A 47 0.00 8.46 -6.21
N ILE A 48 0.87 7.54 -5.75
CA ILE A 48 2.25 7.90 -5.44
C ILE A 48 3.03 8.07 -6.76
N PRO A 49 3.52 9.27 -7.09
CA PRO A 49 4.29 9.53 -8.31
C PRO A 49 5.66 8.85 -8.31
#